data_AF-A0A7L8CYM9-F1
#
_entry.id   AF-A0A7L8CYM9-F1
#
_cell.length_a   1.000
_cell.length_b   1.000
_cell.length_c   1.000
_cell.angle_alpha   90.00
_cell.angle_beta   90.00
_cell.angle_gamma   90.00
#
_symmetry.space_group_name_H-M   'P 1'
#
loop_
_entity.id
_entity.type
_entity.pdbx_description
1 polymer ?
#
loop_
_entity_poly.entity_id
_entity_poly.type
_entity_poly.pdbx_seq_one_letter_code
_entity_poly.pdbx_strand_id
1 'polypeptide(L)'
;MRPVFDQTLILPIPPDCWAPPTAPITVAGIALMPKPELHITLIGRALGAELQATFGLAVAAGMVSKAFAAGDWSFARSGRYLLLRKTDPAGIAHSIIELITLPAMAAFHTALGRHLGRQLPVPPAHVTLYTAGRDNGIGVASPRRLRALTQRPVSAAELEATPAPAAG
;
A
#
# COMPACT_ATOMS: atom_id res chain seq x y z
N MET A 1 18.12 -2.63 -7.74
CA MET A 1 17.16 -3.70 -7.41
C MET A 1 16.34 -4.03 -8.66
N ARG A 2 16.27 -5.29 -9.09
CA ARG A 2 15.37 -5.69 -10.18
C ARG A 2 14.02 -6.10 -9.55
N PRO A 3 12.89 -5.51 -9.96
CA PRO A 3 11.59 -5.93 -9.45
C PRO A 3 11.24 -7.34 -9.96
N VAL A 4 10.64 -8.15 -9.11
CA VAL A 4 9.97 -9.39 -9.51
C VAL A 4 8.48 -9.08 -9.68
N PHE A 5 7.89 -9.47 -10.80
CA PHE A 5 6.49 -9.23 -11.11
C PHE A 5 5.77 -10.56 -11.39
N ASP A 6 4.81 -10.90 -10.52
CA ASP A 6 4.05 -12.14 -10.54
C ASP A 6 2.53 -11.91 -10.41
N GLN A 7 2.06 -10.76 -10.92
CA GLN A 7 0.73 -10.11 -10.76
C GLN A 7 0.67 -9.05 -9.67
N THR A 8 1.65 -8.97 -8.79
CA THR A 8 1.82 -7.82 -7.91
C THR A 8 3.20 -7.21 -8.10
N LEU A 9 3.29 -5.90 -7.89
CA LEU A 9 4.56 -5.22 -7.78
C LEU A 9 4.55 -4.35 -6.54
N ILE A 10 5.51 -4.59 -5.66
CA ILE A 10 5.77 -3.78 -4.49
C ILE A 10 7.13 -3.08 -4.61
N LEU A 11 7.23 -1.92 -3.98
CA LEU A 11 8.47 -1.24 -3.68
C LEU A 11 8.75 -1.43 -2.18
N PRO A 12 9.67 -2.34 -1.80
CA PRO A 12 10.04 -2.53 -0.41
C PRO A 12 10.66 -1.25 0.16
N ILE A 13 10.38 -0.98 1.43
CA ILE A 13 11.03 0.11 2.17
C ILE A 13 12.07 -0.51 3.11
N PRO A 14 13.36 -0.22 2.89
CA PRO A 14 14.42 -0.69 3.79
C PRO A 14 14.21 -0.18 5.23
N PRO A 15 14.41 -1.02 6.27
CA PRO A 15 14.22 -0.62 7.67
C PRO A 15 15.10 0.56 8.12
N ASP A 16 16.26 0.75 7.51
CA ASP A 16 17.16 1.89 7.75
C ASP A 16 16.63 3.20 7.15
N CYS A 17 15.78 3.13 6.12
CA CYS A 17 15.03 4.28 5.61
C CYS A 17 13.77 4.56 6.44
N TRP A 18 13.11 3.51 6.91
CA TRP A 18 11.92 3.60 7.77
C TRP A 18 11.71 2.30 8.54
N ALA A 19 11.98 2.35 9.85
CA ALA A 19 11.77 1.20 10.73
C ALA A 19 10.27 0.86 10.83
N PRO A 20 9.88 -0.43 10.64
CA PRO A 20 8.52 -0.88 10.94
C PRO A 20 8.18 -0.66 12.42
N PRO A 21 6.91 -0.42 12.77
CA PRO A 21 6.49 -0.43 14.16
C PRO A 21 6.74 -1.81 14.80
N THR A 22 6.98 -1.83 16.11
CA THR A 22 7.39 -3.07 16.82
C THR A 22 6.42 -3.51 17.91
N ALA A 23 5.50 -2.64 18.33
CA ALA A 23 4.56 -2.93 19.40
C ALA A 23 3.10 -2.81 18.92
N PRO A 24 2.17 -3.65 19.40
CA PRO A 24 0.74 -3.47 19.18
C PRO A 24 0.24 -2.17 19.82
N ILE A 25 -0.76 -1.55 19.19
CA ILE A 25 -1.40 -0.33 19.67
C ILE A 25 -2.92 -0.48 19.75
N THR A 26 -3.58 0.40 20.50
CA THR A 26 -5.05 0.50 20.50
C THR A 26 -5.51 1.86 20.02
N VAL A 27 -6.27 1.90 18.93
CA VAL A 27 -6.76 3.14 18.32
C VAL A 27 -8.27 3.05 18.15
N ALA A 28 -9.02 3.98 18.75
CA ALA A 28 -10.50 3.95 18.78
C ALA A 28 -11.07 2.60 19.28
N GLY A 29 -10.44 2.01 20.31
CA GLY A 29 -10.85 0.72 20.87
C GLY A 29 -10.51 -0.50 20.01
N ILE A 30 -9.73 -0.33 18.93
CA ILE A 30 -9.30 -1.41 18.04
C ILE A 30 -7.85 -1.76 18.36
N ALA A 31 -7.61 -2.99 18.80
CA ALA A 31 -6.27 -3.55 18.93
C ALA A 31 -5.67 -3.83 17.54
N LEU A 32 -4.51 -3.25 17.25
CA LEU A 32 -3.85 -3.24 15.96
C LEU A 32 -2.45 -3.81 16.10
N MET A 33 -2.13 -4.81 15.30
CA MET A 33 -0.82 -5.46 15.27
C MET A 33 0.12 -4.75 14.31
N PRO A 34 1.40 -4.58 14.67
CA PRO A 34 2.38 -3.94 13.80
C PRO A 34 2.66 -4.82 12.58
N LYS A 35 2.90 -4.18 11.43
CA LYS A 35 3.35 -4.88 10.22
C LYS A 35 4.87 -5.09 10.29
N PRO A 36 5.38 -6.32 10.15
CA PRO A 36 6.82 -6.59 10.30
C PRO A 36 7.65 -6.06 9.12
N GLU A 37 7.01 -5.74 8.00
CA GLU A 37 7.64 -5.23 6.78
C GLU A 37 6.86 -4.04 6.21
N LEU A 38 7.59 -3.05 5.70
CA LEU A 38 7.01 -1.88 5.05
C LEU A 38 7.25 -1.94 3.54
N HIS A 39 6.21 -1.65 2.78
CA HIS A 39 6.28 -1.59 1.32
C HIS A 39 5.18 -0.68 0.77
N ILE A 40 5.39 -0.22 -0.47
CA ILE A 40 4.41 0.53 -1.24
C ILE A 40 3.95 -0.37 -2.39
N THR A 41 2.65 -0.58 -2.55
CA THR A 41 2.12 -1.33 -3.69
C THR A 41 2.10 -0.43 -4.93
N LEU A 42 2.86 -0.78 -5.97
CA LEU A 42 2.88 -0.08 -7.25
C LEU A 42 1.84 -0.65 -8.23
N ILE A 43 1.72 -1.99 -8.24
CA ILE A 43 0.71 -2.73 -9.00
C ILE A 43 0.00 -3.70 -8.06
N GLY A 44 -1.31 -3.51 -7.90
CA GLY A 44 -2.17 -4.47 -7.20
C GLY A 44 -2.59 -5.62 -8.11
N ARG A 45 -3.04 -6.73 -7.50
CA ARG A 45 -3.38 -7.99 -8.18
C ARG A 45 -4.31 -7.83 -9.39
N ALA A 46 -5.33 -6.98 -9.32
CA ALA A 46 -6.29 -6.79 -10.41
C ALA A 46 -5.62 -6.22 -11.67
N LEU A 47 -4.82 -5.15 -11.54
CA LEU A 47 -4.09 -4.56 -12.67
C LEU A 47 -3.00 -5.52 -13.16
N GLY A 48 -2.32 -6.23 -12.28
CA GLY A 48 -1.29 -7.19 -12.70
C GLY A 48 -1.89 -8.38 -13.46
N ALA A 49 -3.04 -8.89 -13.03
CA ALA A 49 -3.78 -9.93 -13.76
C ALA A 49 -4.28 -9.43 -15.12
N GLU A 50 -4.75 -8.19 -15.22
CA GLU A 50 -5.14 -7.58 -16.51
C GLU A 50 -3.94 -7.50 -17.46
N LEU A 51 -2.80 -6.96 -17.00
CA LEU A 51 -1.58 -6.88 -17.81
C LEU A 51 -1.14 -8.28 -18.31
N GLN A 52 -1.17 -9.27 -17.43
CA GLN A 52 -0.83 -10.64 -17.80
C GLN A 52 -1.82 -11.23 -18.81
N ALA A 53 -3.12 -11.00 -18.63
CA ALA A 53 -4.14 -11.50 -19.53
C ALA A 53 -4.05 -10.86 -20.93
N THR A 54 -3.71 -9.57 -21.00
CA THR A 54 -3.62 -8.84 -22.28
C THR A 54 -2.33 -9.14 -23.05
N PHE A 55 -1.19 -9.28 -22.37
CA PHE A 55 0.13 -9.33 -23.03
C PHE A 55 0.90 -10.64 -22.82
N GLY A 56 0.44 -11.51 -21.91
CA GLY A 56 1.22 -12.64 -21.42
C GLY A 56 2.27 -12.21 -20.38
N LEU A 57 2.67 -13.15 -19.52
CA LEU A 57 3.51 -12.86 -18.35
C LEU A 57 4.89 -12.26 -18.73
N ALA A 58 5.58 -12.85 -19.70
CA ALA A 58 6.93 -12.40 -20.08
C ALA A 58 6.93 -10.96 -20.64
N VAL A 59 5.97 -10.64 -21.51
CA VAL A 59 5.86 -9.30 -22.10
C VAL A 59 5.42 -8.30 -21.03
N ALA A 60 4.43 -8.65 -20.20
CA ALA A 60 3.98 -7.81 -19.08
C ALA A 60 5.14 -7.49 -18.12
N ALA A 61 5.92 -8.50 -17.72
CA ALA A 61 7.07 -8.32 -16.85
C ALA A 61 8.14 -7.40 -17.48
N GLY A 62 8.42 -7.53 -18.78
CA GLY A 62 9.35 -6.65 -19.50
C GLY A 62 8.89 -5.19 -19.53
N MET A 63 7.61 -4.95 -19.81
CA MET A 63 7.03 -3.59 -19.81
C MET A 63 7.03 -2.97 -18.41
N VAL A 64 6.60 -3.74 -17.40
CA VAL A 64 6.61 -3.32 -16.00
C VAL A 64 8.04 -2.99 -15.55
N SER A 65 9.02 -3.85 -15.87
CA SER A 65 10.42 -3.61 -15.53
C SER A 65 10.97 -2.35 -16.21
N LYS A 66 10.63 -2.11 -17.49
CA LYS A 66 11.07 -0.91 -18.21
C LYS A 66 10.47 0.36 -17.63
N ALA A 67 9.17 0.36 -17.36
CA ALA A 67 8.49 1.49 -16.72
C ALA A 67 9.03 1.74 -15.31
N PHE A 68 9.32 0.66 -14.56
CA PHE A 68 9.90 0.76 -13.22
C PHE A 68 11.30 1.39 -13.26
N ALA A 69 12.17 0.95 -14.17
CA ALA A 69 13.54 1.46 -14.28
C ALA A 69 13.64 2.96 -14.65
N ALA A 70 12.57 3.54 -15.20
CA ALA A 70 12.53 4.96 -15.57
C ALA A 70 12.11 5.89 -14.41
N GLY A 71 11.64 5.34 -13.29
CA GLY A 71 11.15 6.12 -12.15
C GLY A 71 12.24 6.44 -11.12
N ASP A 72 12.20 7.65 -10.58
CA ASP A 72 12.84 7.97 -9.30
C ASP A 72 11.90 7.56 -8.15
N TRP A 73 12.26 6.46 -7.48
CA TRP A 73 11.46 5.86 -6.42
C TRP A 73 11.71 6.44 -5.02
N SER A 74 12.37 7.60 -4.96
CA SER A 74 12.48 8.39 -3.75
C SER A 74 11.09 8.74 -3.22
N PHE A 75 10.88 8.57 -1.92
CA PHE A 75 9.63 8.88 -1.26
C PHE A 75 9.84 9.82 -0.08
N ALA A 76 8.79 10.57 0.25
CA ALA A 76 8.74 11.38 1.46
C ALA A 76 7.54 10.97 2.32
N ARG A 77 7.81 10.78 3.61
CA ARG A 77 6.78 10.61 4.64
C ARG A 77 5.93 11.86 4.74
N SER A 78 4.62 11.71 4.87
CA SER A 78 3.72 12.88 4.97
C SER A 78 3.27 13.16 6.39
N GLY A 79 3.42 12.20 7.33
CA GLY A 79 2.85 12.29 8.67
C GLY A 79 1.32 12.25 8.69
N ARG A 80 0.66 11.97 7.57
CA ARG A 80 -0.80 11.86 7.47
C ARG A 80 -1.23 10.41 7.62
N TYR A 81 -1.72 10.08 8.80
CA TYR A 81 -2.19 8.73 9.12
C TYR A 81 -3.70 8.62 8.98
N LEU A 82 -4.14 7.48 8.44
CA LEU A 82 -5.56 7.18 8.26
C LEU A 82 -5.86 5.80 8.84
N LEU A 83 -6.92 5.71 9.63
CA LEU A 83 -7.54 4.45 10.01
C LEU A 83 -8.53 4.06 8.92
N LEU A 84 -8.28 2.91 8.30
CA LEU A 84 -9.14 2.31 7.29
C LEU A 84 -9.95 1.16 7.90
N ARG A 85 -11.17 0.97 7.40
CA ARG A 85 -12.01 -0.20 7.67
C ARG A 85 -12.55 -0.79 6.39
N LYS A 86 -12.51 -2.11 6.29
CA LYS A 86 -13.14 -2.87 5.22
C LYS A 86 -14.03 -3.96 5.83
N THR A 87 -15.24 -4.07 5.31
CA THR A 87 -16.13 -5.21 5.58
C THR A 87 -16.29 -5.99 4.28
N ASP A 88 -16.07 -7.30 4.35
CA ASP A 88 -16.33 -8.23 3.26
C ASP A 88 -16.74 -9.61 3.85
N PRO A 89 -17.03 -10.64 3.03
CA PRO A 89 -17.48 -11.94 3.55
C PRO A 89 -16.53 -12.62 4.53
N ALA A 90 -15.22 -12.31 4.50
CA ALA A 90 -14.24 -12.84 5.44
C ALA A 90 -14.12 -11.97 6.72
N GLY A 91 -15.09 -11.11 7.01
CA GLY A 91 -15.19 -10.32 8.23
C GLY A 91 -14.76 -8.86 8.09
N ILE A 92 -14.47 -8.24 9.24
CA ILE A 92 -14.04 -6.84 9.34
C ILE A 92 -12.52 -6.81 9.45
N ALA A 93 -11.88 -6.01 8.61
CA ALA A 93 -10.46 -5.72 8.69
C ALA A 93 -10.25 -4.22 8.93
N HIS A 94 -9.19 -3.89 9.66
CA HIS A 94 -8.70 -2.52 9.83
C HIS A 94 -7.24 -2.42 9.40
N SER A 95 -6.84 -1.23 9.00
CA SER A 95 -5.43 -0.91 8.76
C SER A 95 -5.17 0.53 9.11
N ILE A 96 -4.03 0.80 9.75
CA ILE A 96 -3.47 2.15 9.81
C ILE A 96 -2.46 2.27 8.68
N ILE A 97 -2.67 3.29 7.85
CA ILE A 97 -1.74 3.64 6.77
C ILE A 97 -1.15 5.02 7.01
N GLU A 98 0.06 5.25 6.53
CA GLU A 98 0.59 6.60 6.32
C GLU A 98 0.56 6.89 4.82
N LEU A 99 -0.01 8.03 4.42
CA LEU A 99 0.12 8.51 3.05
C LEU A 99 1.54 8.99 2.81
N ILE A 100 2.06 8.82 1.60
CA ILE A 100 3.40 9.28 1.25
C ILE A 100 3.38 10.07 -0.05
N THR A 101 4.42 10.86 -0.27
CA THR A 101 4.70 11.43 -1.58
C THR A 101 5.60 10.46 -2.33
N LEU A 102 5.17 10.02 -3.52
CA LEU A 102 5.94 9.17 -4.41
C LEU A 102 5.76 9.65 -5.87
N PRO A 103 6.58 10.60 -6.35
CA PRO A 103 6.36 11.28 -7.62
C PRO A 103 6.32 10.33 -8.83
N ALA A 104 7.17 9.29 -8.84
CA ALA A 104 7.24 8.34 -9.95
C ALA A 104 5.95 7.53 -10.18
N MET A 105 5.05 7.42 -9.19
CA MET A 105 3.83 6.62 -9.31
C MET A 105 2.95 7.05 -10.48
N ALA A 106 2.77 8.36 -10.70
CA ALA A 106 1.91 8.87 -11.76
C ALA A 106 2.48 8.60 -13.16
N ALA A 107 3.79 8.83 -13.34
CA ALA A 107 4.49 8.56 -14.60
C ALA A 107 4.49 7.05 -14.91
N PHE A 108 4.70 6.22 -13.89
CA PHE A 108 4.66 4.76 -14.01
C PHE A 108 3.29 4.26 -14.49
N HIS A 109 2.19 4.67 -13.84
CA HIS A 109 0.83 4.31 -14.25
C HIS A 109 0.46 4.86 -15.63
N THR A 110 0.97 6.05 -15.98
CA THR A 110 0.80 6.62 -17.33
C THR A 110 1.48 5.74 -18.39
N ALA A 111 2.70 5.27 -18.13
CA ALA A 111 3.42 4.39 -19.07
C ALA A 111 2.69 3.07 -19.28
N LEU A 112 2.20 2.43 -18.20
CA LEU A 112 1.41 1.21 -18.29
C LEU A 112 0.08 1.43 -19.03
N GLY A 113 -0.60 2.55 -18.76
CA GLY A 113 -1.85 2.91 -19.43
C GLY A 113 -1.71 3.10 -20.94
N ARG A 114 -0.58 3.63 -21.41
CA ARG A 114 -0.29 3.74 -22.84
C ARG A 114 -0.28 2.37 -23.53
N HIS A 115 0.28 1.35 -22.89
CA HIS A 115 0.25 -0.02 -23.42
C HIS A 115 -1.17 -0.60 -23.46
N LEU A 116 -1.98 -0.32 -22.45
CA LEU A 116 -3.39 -0.75 -22.37
C LEU A 116 -4.35 0.10 -23.22
N GLY A 117 -3.86 1.15 -23.90
CA GLY A 117 -4.69 2.05 -24.69
C GLY A 117 -5.68 2.88 -23.87
N ARG A 118 -5.48 3.04 -22.56
CA ARG A 118 -6.38 3.79 -21.67
C ARG A 118 -5.65 4.42 -20.49
N GLN A 119 -6.21 5.47 -19.92
CA GLN A 119 -5.69 6.04 -18.68
C GLN A 119 -5.93 5.09 -17.50
N LEU A 120 -4.89 4.83 -16.72
CA LEU A 120 -4.99 4.11 -15.46
C LEU A 120 -5.24 5.08 -14.29
N PRO A 121 -6.10 4.72 -13.32
CA PRO A 121 -6.19 5.47 -12.08
C PRO A 121 -4.86 5.35 -11.32
N VAL A 122 -4.33 6.47 -10.86
CA VAL A 122 -3.14 6.48 -10.00
C VAL A 122 -3.59 6.23 -8.55
N PRO A 123 -3.17 5.13 -7.89
CA PRO A 123 -3.52 4.89 -6.51
C PRO A 123 -2.81 5.91 -5.60
N PRO A 124 -3.44 6.35 -4.50
CA PRO A 124 -2.74 7.12 -3.48
C PRO A 124 -1.58 6.29 -2.92
N ALA A 125 -0.36 6.81 -3.00
CA ALA A 125 0.81 6.14 -2.45
C ALA A 125 0.70 6.13 -0.91
N HIS A 126 0.87 4.95 -0.33
CA HIS A 126 0.74 4.75 1.11
C HIS A 126 1.56 3.53 1.56
N VAL A 127 1.81 3.48 2.86
CA VAL A 127 2.43 2.36 3.56
C VAL A 127 1.47 1.90 4.64
N THR A 128 1.24 0.58 4.74
CA THR A 128 0.49 0.01 5.86
C THR A 128 1.41 -0.19 7.05
N LEU A 129 1.07 0.38 8.20
CA LEU A 129 1.86 0.32 9.42
C LEU A 129 1.31 -0.71 10.41
N TYR A 130 -0.01 -0.80 10.51
CA TYR A 130 -0.69 -1.72 11.41
C TYR A 130 -1.91 -2.36 10.75
N THR A 131 -2.30 -3.53 11.21
CA THR A 131 -3.49 -4.26 10.75
C THR A 131 -4.27 -4.88 11.90
N ALA A 132 -5.56 -5.13 11.68
CA ALA A 132 -6.40 -5.91 12.59
C ALA A 132 -7.43 -6.71 11.79
N GLY A 133 -7.76 -7.92 12.26
CA GLY A 133 -8.68 -8.85 11.60
C GLY A 133 -8.06 -9.62 10.42
N ARG A 134 -6.97 -9.12 9.82
CA ARG A 134 -6.13 -9.81 8.83
C ARG A 134 -4.70 -9.30 8.89
N ASP A 135 -3.75 -10.15 8.53
CA ASP A 135 -2.33 -9.77 8.51
C ASP A 135 -1.97 -8.87 7.31
N ASN A 136 -2.80 -8.93 6.26
CA ASN A 136 -2.63 -8.11 5.07
C ASN A 136 -3.33 -6.75 5.21
N GLY A 137 -2.66 -5.70 4.73
CA GLY A 137 -3.24 -4.36 4.63
C GLY A 137 -4.44 -4.29 3.70
N ILE A 138 -5.29 -3.28 3.89
CA ILE A 138 -6.43 -3.02 3.02
C ILE A 138 -5.95 -2.35 1.71
N GLY A 139 -6.16 -3.00 0.58
CA GLY A 139 -5.79 -2.46 -0.74
C GLY A 139 -6.56 -1.18 -1.12
N VAL A 140 -5.82 -0.13 -1.49
CA VAL A 140 -6.36 1.18 -1.90
C VAL A 140 -6.02 1.45 -3.38
N ALA A 141 -6.92 1.05 -4.29
CA ALA A 141 -6.69 1.16 -5.73
C ALA A 141 -6.96 2.55 -6.34
N SER A 142 -7.58 3.48 -5.59
CA SER A 142 -7.89 4.82 -6.08
C SER A 142 -8.19 5.81 -4.96
N PRO A 143 -8.14 7.14 -5.22
CA PRO A 143 -8.55 8.14 -4.25
C PRO A 143 -10.01 8.00 -3.79
N ARG A 144 -10.91 7.61 -4.70
CA ARG A 144 -12.32 7.31 -4.36
C ARG A 144 -12.41 6.15 -3.36
N ARG A 145 -11.63 5.08 -3.60
CA ARG A 145 -11.61 3.92 -2.72
C ARG A 145 -11.00 4.25 -1.36
N LEU A 146 -9.95 5.07 -1.31
CA LEU A 146 -9.38 5.57 -0.06
C LEU A 146 -10.44 6.26 0.80
N ARG A 147 -11.17 7.22 0.21
CA ARG A 147 -12.24 7.95 0.92
C ARG A 147 -13.32 7.00 1.45
N ALA A 148 -13.75 6.03 0.64
CA ALA A 148 -14.79 5.08 1.02
C ALA A 148 -14.37 4.12 2.15
N LEU A 149 -13.06 3.87 2.30
CA LEU A 149 -12.51 2.99 3.33
C LEU A 149 -12.05 3.74 4.59
N THR A 150 -11.83 5.04 4.49
CA THR A 150 -11.33 5.85 5.60
C THR A 150 -12.43 6.00 6.65
N GLN A 151 -12.12 5.59 7.88
CA GLN A 151 -12.97 5.90 9.03
C GLN A 151 -12.64 7.27 9.59
N ARG A 152 -11.35 7.53 9.84
CA ARG A 152 -10.88 8.81 10.39
C ARG A 152 -9.37 9.01 10.19
N PRO A 153 -8.90 10.25 10.30
CA PRO A 153 -7.49 10.54 10.56
C PRO A 153 -7.02 9.97 11.91
N VAL A 154 -5.73 9.67 12.00
CA VAL A 154 -5.03 9.27 13.23
C VAL A 154 -3.88 10.25 13.45
N SER A 155 -3.67 10.70 14.68
CA SER A 155 -2.54 11.56 15.04
C SER A 155 -1.28 10.73 15.33
N ALA A 156 -0.10 11.32 15.19
CA ALA A 156 1.16 10.66 15.57
C ALA A 156 1.15 10.24 17.05
N ALA A 157 0.60 11.08 17.93
CA ALA A 157 0.47 10.79 19.36
C ALA A 157 -0.36 9.53 19.64
N GLU A 158 -1.40 9.23 18.86
CA GLU A 158 -2.18 7.99 18.98
C GLU A 158 -1.40 6.74 18.53
N LEU A 159 -0.34 6.89 17.74
CA LEU A 159 0.54 5.77 17.38
C LEU A 159 1.62 5.51 18.43
N GLU A 160 1.96 6.54 19.21
CA GLU A 160 2.96 6.46 20.29
C GLU A 160 2.31 6.07 21.63
N ALA A 161 1.09 6.52 21.87
CA ALA A 161 0.35 6.28 23.10
C ALA A 161 -0.44 4.98 23.00
N THR A 162 -0.23 4.10 23.98
CA THR A 162 -1.02 2.90 24.30
C THR A 162 -0.43 1.61 23.73
N PRO A 163 0.52 0.96 24.44
CA PRO A 163 0.72 -0.47 24.27
C PRO A 163 -0.63 -1.17 24.51
N ALA A 164 -1.02 -2.07 23.59
CA ALA A 164 -2.20 -2.90 23.82
C ALA A 164 -2.05 -3.65 25.17
N PRO A 165 -3.12 -3.79 25.97
CA PRO A 165 -3.06 -4.62 27.17
C PRO A 165 -2.56 -6.02 26.78
N ALA A 166 -1.62 -6.56 27.55
CA ALA A 166 -1.12 -7.91 27.32
C ALA A 166 -2.32 -8.87 27.27
N ALA A 167 -2.43 -9.64 26.19
CA ALA A 167 -3.40 -10.72 26.12
C ALA A 167 -3.03 -11.74 27.21
N GLY A 168 -3.81 -11.76 28.28
CA GLY A 168 -3.74 -12.77 29.35
C GLY A 168 -4.40 -14.08 28.93
#